data_AF-A0A8H4K8N0-F1
#
_entry.id   AF-A0A8H4K8N0-F1
#
_cell.length_a   1.000
_cell.length_b   1.000
_cell.length_c   1.000
_cell.angle_alpha   90.00
_cell.angle_beta   90.00
_cell.angle_gamma   90.00
#
_symmetry.space_group_name_H-M   'P 1'
#
loop_
_entity.id
_entity.type
_entity.pdbx_description
1 polymer ?
#
loop_
_entity_poly.entity_id
_entity_poly.type
_entity_poly.pdbx_seq_one_letter_code
_entity_poly.pdbx_strand_id
1 'polypeptide(L)'
;MFCTRCLRATTLRRSQPILRQFSTTTQFRYAEPQLSTPVTAPGEAHKDVPAPRSSCAPGTVLNGLNYNKNGQDPVAKNDDEYPEWLWSCLDVLKKSADSADADAGDEFSKSKKQRKLAAKRQKALEAKLLAEGNLEALAPKIPIQHQSINILGEENRGVEHNIEAAQKREDLKKAMRKERRAKIKETNYLKSM
;
A
#
# COMPACT_ATOMS: atom_id res chain seq x y z
N MET A 1 68.17 39.29 -16.80
CA MET A 1 67.35 40.26 -17.55
C MET A 1 65.90 40.09 -17.13
N PHE A 2 65.21 41.21 -16.88
CA PHE A 2 63.92 41.29 -16.21
C PHE A 2 62.74 40.76 -17.04
N CYS A 3 61.85 40.06 -16.32
CA CYS A 3 60.38 40.08 -16.35
C CYS A 3 59.63 40.48 -17.64
N THR A 4 58.70 39.64 -18.09
CA THR A 4 57.40 40.13 -18.59
C THR A 4 56.27 39.15 -18.25
N ARG A 5 55.18 39.70 -17.71
CA ARG A 5 53.83 39.11 -17.58
C ARG A 5 53.54 38.25 -16.36
N CYS A 6 53.69 38.91 -15.22
CA CYS A 6 52.68 38.99 -14.17
C CYS A 6 51.26 38.50 -14.59
N LEU A 7 50.79 37.49 -13.87
CA LEU A 7 49.54 37.54 -13.09
C LEU A 7 48.36 38.21 -13.81
N ARG A 8 47.83 37.56 -14.84
CA ARG A 8 46.47 37.85 -15.29
C ARG A 8 45.49 37.27 -14.28
N ALA A 9 44.98 38.16 -13.45
CA ALA A 9 43.84 37.97 -12.58
C ALA A 9 42.70 37.22 -13.30
N THR A 10 42.41 36.00 -12.87
CA THR A 10 41.15 35.33 -13.13
C THR A 10 40.10 35.91 -12.19
N THR A 11 39.55 37.05 -12.58
CA THR A 11 38.29 37.54 -11.99
C THR A 11 37.16 36.66 -12.52
N LEU A 12 36.89 35.55 -11.83
CA LEU A 12 35.61 34.87 -11.96
C LEU A 12 34.53 35.82 -11.45
N ARG A 13 33.86 36.52 -12.37
CA ARG A 13 32.61 37.23 -12.10
C ARG A 13 31.60 36.20 -11.61
N ARG A 14 31.47 36.08 -10.29
CA ARG A 14 30.36 35.40 -9.63
C ARG A 14 29.09 36.16 -9.99
N SER A 15 28.33 35.67 -10.97
CA SER A 15 27.00 36.20 -11.21
C SER A 15 26.17 35.92 -9.95
N GLN A 16 25.64 36.98 -9.37
CA GLN A 16 24.67 36.89 -8.29
C GLN A 16 23.36 36.35 -8.89
N PRO A 17 22.71 35.35 -8.29
CA PRO A 17 21.37 34.99 -8.73
C PRO A 17 20.43 36.15 -8.39
N ILE A 18 19.77 36.70 -9.40
CA ILE A 18 18.64 37.62 -9.24
C ILE A 18 17.56 36.86 -8.47
N LEU A 19 17.44 37.13 -7.17
CA LEU A 19 16.31 36.68 -6.38
C LEU A 19 15.05 37.36 -6.94
N ARG A 20 14.26 36.62 -7.72
CA ARG A 20 12.87 37.01 -7.99
C ARG A 20 12.11 36.95 -6.67
N GLN A 21 11.93 38.11 -6.07
CA GLN A 21 10.98 38.30 -4.98
C GLN A 21 9.57 38.17 -5.56
N PHE A 22 8.94 37.02 -5.37
CA PHE A 22 7.49 36.91 -5.55
C PHE A 22 6.84 37.45 -4.28
N SER A 23 6.37 38.69 -4.35
CA SER A 23 5.50 39.27 -3.32
C SER A 23 4.07 38.85 -3.64
N THR A 24 3.55 37.83 -2.96
CA THR A 24 2.13 37.49 -3.00
C THR A 24 1.41 38.39 -2.01
N THR A 25 0.97 39.56 -2.46
CA THR A 25 -0.03 40.33 -1.74
C THR A 25 -1.38 39.64 -1.98
N THR A 26 -1.78 38.77 -1.06
CA THR A 26 -3.16 38.26 -1.04
C THR A 26 -4.06 39.40 -0.62
N GLN A 27 -4.73 40.03 -1.58
CA GLN A 27 -5.86 40.90 -1.30
C GLN A 27 -6.92 40.07 -0.56
N PHE A 28 -7.10 40.33 0.72
CA PHE A 28 -8.26 39.85 1.47
C PHE A 28 -9.50 40.46 0.82
N ARG A 29 -10.16 39.70 -0.05
CA ARG A 29 -11.54 39.99 -0.41
C ARG A 29 -12.37 39.64 0.83
N TYR A 30 -12.78 40.68 1.56
CA TYR A 30 -13.85 40.60 2.54
C TYR A 30 -15.14 40.34 1.77
N ALA A 31 -15.43 39.06 1.50
CA ALA A 31 -16.79 38.63 1.19
C ALA A 31 -17.41 38.27 2.54
N GLU A 32 -18.59 38.84 2.83
CA GLU A 32 -19.38 38.44 3.99
C GLU A 32 -19.53 36.90 3.99
N PRO A 33 -19.27 36.22 5.13
CA PRO A 33 -19.50 34.80 5.20
C PRO A 33 -21.00 34.56 5.07
N GLN A 34 -21.44 34.05 3.92
CA GLN A 34 -22.75 33.46 3.83
C GLN A 34 -22.75 32.24 4.76
N LEU A 35 -23.40 32.39 5.92
CA LEU A 35 -23.74 31.29 6.80
C LEU A 35 -24.60 30.32 5.98
N SER A 36 -23.97 29.30 5.43
CA SER A 36 -24.64 28.11 4.92
C SER A 36 -25.11 27.29 6.11
N THR A 37 -26.15 27.76 6.79
CA THR A 37 -26.93 26.89 7.68
C THR A 37 -27.82 26.04 6.77
N PRO A 38 -27.56 24.74 6.58
CA PRO A 38 -28.58 23.87 6.00
C PRO A 38 -29.79 23.90 6.94
N VAL A 39 -30.96 24.24 6.40
CA VAL A 39 -32.24 23.98 7.07
C VAL A 39 -32.47 22.48 6.98
N THR A 40 -31.73 21.73 7.80
CA THR A 40 -31.95 20.30 8.02
C THR A 40 -31.99 20.11 9.52
N ALA A 41 -33.07 19.52 10.00
CA ALA A 41 -33.29 19.23 11.41
C ALA A 41 -32.11 18.42 11.99
N PRO A 42 -31.74 18.61 13.26
CA PRO A 42 -30.65 17.88 13.88
C PRO A 42 -31.13 16.44 14.10
N GLY A 43 -30.74 15.51 13.22
CA GLY A 43 -31.12 14.10 13.38
C GLY A 43 -31.03 13.22 12.15
N GLU A 44 -30.87 13.76 10.93
CA GLU A 44 -30.64 12.89 9.77
C GLU A 44 -29.15 12.56 9.66
N ALA A 45 -28.81 11.40 10.23
CA ALA A 45 -27.56 10.71 9.95
C ALA A 45 -27.42 10.56 8.43
N HIS A 46 -26.29 10.99 7.88
CA HIS A 46 -25.84 10.49 6.59
C HIS A 46 -25.86 8.97 6.68
N LYS A 47 -26.79 8.32 5.99
CA LYS A 47 -26.74 6.88 5.81
C LYS A 47 -25.41 6.63 5.09
N ASP A 48 -24.48 6.01 5.79
CA ASP A 48 -23.30 5.37 5.19
C ASP A 48 -23.83 4.29 4.24
N VAL A 49 -24.22 4.70 3.04
CA VAL A 49 -24.53 3.76 1.97
C VAL A 49 -23.18 3.19 1.57
N PRO A 50 -22.96 1.86 1.74
CA PRO A 50 -21.70 1.26 1.32
C PRO A 50 -21.46 1.61 -0.14
N ALA A 51 -20.23 2.04 -0.45
CA ALA A 51 -19.85 2.32 -1.82
C ALA A 51 -20.24 1.11 -2.70
N PRO A 52 -20.77 1.34 -3.92
CA PRO A 52 -21.14 0.26 -4.81
C PRO A 52 -19.94 -0.67 -5.01
N ARG A 53 -20.18 -1.98 -4.91
CA ARG A 53 -19.12 -3.01 -4.89
C ARG A 53 -18.34 -3.02 -6.21
N SER A 54 -19.01 -2.76 -7.32
CA SER A 54 -18.39 -2.59 -8.63
C SER A 54 -18.43 -1.12 -9.10
N SER A 55 -17.45 -0.76 -9.93
CA SER A 55 -17.43 0.53 -10.62
C SER A 55 -18.28 0.56 -11.89
N CYS A 56 -18.64 -0.61 -12.43
CA CYS A 56 -19.36 -0.75 -13.70
C CYS A 56 -20.83 -1.07 -13.41
N ALA A 57 -21.74 -0.19 -13.82
CA ALA A 57 -23.17 -0.43 -13.66
C ALA A 57 -23.65 -1.64 -14.49
N PRO A 58 -24.68 -2.37 -14.04
CA PRO A 58 -25.29 -3.43 -14.83
C PRO A 58 -25.82 -2.88 -16.16
N GLY A 59 -25.67 -3.66 -17.23
CA GLY A 59 -26.04 -3.23 -18.58
C GLY A 59 -24.95 -2.48 -19.35
N THR A 60 -23.77 -2.24 -18.76
CA THR A 60 -22.66 -1.59 -19.45
C THR A 60 -22.06 -2.53 -20.51
N VAL A 61 -21.99 -2.09 -21.78
CA VAL A 61 -21.33 -2.84 -22.85
C VAL A 61 -19.81 -2.77 -22.66
N LEU A 62 -19.15 -3.93 -22.57
CA LEU A 62 -17.70 -4.01 -22.42
C LEU A 62 -17.04 -4.00 -23.80
N ASN A 63 -16.64 -2.81 -24.23
CA ASN A 63 -16.12 -2.57 -25.56
C ASN A 63 -14.82 -3.35 -25.84
N GLY A 64 -14.74 -3.98 -27.01
CA GLY A 64 -13.49 -4.54 -27.54
C GLY A 64 -13.08 -5.89 -26.94
N LEU A 65 -14.02 -6.60 -26.28
CA LEU A 65 -13.80 -7.97 -25.83
C LEU A 65 -14.12 -9.00 -26.91
N ASN A 66 -15.11 -8.72 -27.77
CA ASN A 66 -15.44 -9.64 -28.84
C ASN A 66 -14.47 -9.50 -30.03
N TYR A 67 -13.80 -10.60 -30.38
CA TYR A 67 -12.94 -10.71 -31.55
C TYR A 67 -13.61 -11.43 -32.74
N ASN A 68 -14.85 -11.91 -32.57
CA ASN A 68 -15.59 -12.62 -33.62
C ASN A 68 -16.38 -11.65 -34.50
N LYS A 69 -16.32 -11.85 -35.82
CA LYS A 69 -16.96 -10.98 -36.82
C LYS A 69 -18.49 -10.86 -36.69
N ASN A 70 -19.16 -11.90 -36.21
CA ASN A 70 -20.62 -11.95 -36.03
C ASN A 70 -21.03 -11.92 -34.53
N GLY A 71 -20.11 -11.56 -33.64
CA GLY A 71 -20.39 -11.48 -32.21
C GLY A 71 -20.83 -10.08 -31.79
N GLN A 72 -21.57 -10.01 -30.69
CA GLN A 72 -21.85 -8.77 -29.96
C GLN A 72 -20.90 -8.67 -28.76
N ASP A 73 -20.48 -7.46 -28.39
CA ASP A 73 -19.71 -7.25 -27.17
C ASP A 73 -20.52 -7.67 -25.93
N PRO A 74 -19.89 -8.35 -24.96
CA PRO A 74 -20.58 -8.82 -23.78
C PRO A 74 -21.04 -7.64 -22.91
N VAL A 75 -22.24 -7.78 -22.35
CA VAL A 75 -22.86 -6.79 -21.48
C VAL A 75 -22.62 -7.18 -20.03
N ALA A 76 -22.22 -6.22 -19.20
CA ALA A 76 -22.04 -6.42 -17.76
C ALA A 76 -23.38 -6.80 -17.10
N LYS A 77 -23.35 -7.86 -16.29
CA LYS A 77 -24.48 -8.34 -15.50
C LYS A 77 -24.56 -7.63 -14.15
N ASN A 78 -25.52 -7.99 -13.32
CA ASN A 78 -25.57 -7.53 -11.93
C ASN A 78 -24.40 -8.12 -11.12
N ASP A 79 -23.96 -7.39 -10.09
CA ASP A 79 -22.84 -7.78 -9.22
C ASP A 79 -23.07 -9.15 -8.54
N ASP A 80 -24.33 -9.49 -8.23
CA ASP A 80 -24.71 -10.73 -7.55
C ASP A 80 -24.67 -11.97 -8.46
N GLU A 81 -24.75 -11.77 -9.78
CA GLU A 81 -24.62 -12.87 -10.75
C GLU A 81 -23.16 -13.27 -10.96
N TYR A 82 -22.22 -12.43 -10.53
CA TYR A 82 -20.81 -12.73 -10.62
C TYR A 82 -20.35 -13.59 -9.43
N PRO A 83 -19.45 -14.56 -9.65
CA PRO A 83 -18.89 -15.35 -8.56
C PRO A 83 -18.14 -14.49 -7.54
N GLU A 84 -18.26 -14.85 -6.26
CA GLU A 84 -17.67 -14.11 -5.14
C GLU A 84 -16.14 -13.97 -5.23
N TRP A 85 -15.45 -14.95 -5.82
CA TRP A 85 -13.99 -14.92 -5.96
C TRP A 85 -13.48 -13.77 -6.86
N LEU A 86 -14.32 -13.22 -7.74
CA LEU A 86 -13.97 -12.08 -8.61
C LEU A 86 -13.52 -10.87 -7.78
N TRP A 87 -14.23 -10.64 -6.68
CA TRP A 87 -14.02 -9.48 -5.81
C TRP A 87 -12.74 -9.63 -4.96
N SER A 88 -12.29 -10.86 -4.72
CA SER A 88 -11.02 -11.15 -4.02
C SER A 88 -9.79 -11.15 -4.93
N CYS A 89 -9.95 -11.09 -6.26
CA CYS A 89 -8.79 -11.13 -7.18
C CYS A 89 -7.80 -9.98 -6.95
N LEU A 90 -8.29 -8.80 -6.57
CA LEU A 90 -7.45 -7.61 -6.33
C LEU A 90 -6.66 -7.68 -5.01
N ASP A 91 -6.97 -8.63 -4.12
CA ASP A 91 -6.26 -8.76 -2.84
C ASP A 91 -4.80 -9.22 -3.03
N VAL A 92 -4.48 -9.81 -4.18
CA VAL A 92 -3.09 -10.14 -4.56
C VAL A 92 -2.26 -8.86 -4.77
N LEU A 93 -2.87 -7.81 -5.33
CA LEU A 93 -2.21 -6.51 -5.52
C LEU A 93 -2.03 -5.81 -4.18
N LYS A 94 -3.08 -5.79 -3.35
CA LYS A 94 -3.01 -5.28 -1.98
C LYS A 94 -1.90 -5.97 -1.20
N LYS A 95 -1.76 -7.29 -1.25
CA LYS A 95 -0.66 -7.99 -0.55
C LYS A 95 0.75 -7.62 -1.02
N SER A 96 0.90 -7.03 -2.21
CA SER A 96 2.17 -6.48 -2.70
C SER A 96 2.41 -5.01 -2.31
N ALA A 97 1.35 -4.25 -2.06
CA ALA A 97 1.38 -2.83 -1.67
C ALA A 97 1.26 -2.63 -0.15
N ASP A 98 0.45 -3.45 0.52
CA ASP A 98 0.19 -3.50 1.96
C ASP A 98 1.17 -4.44 2.69
N SER A 99 2.46 -4.26 2.43
CA SER A 99 3.40 -4.44 3.53
C SER A 99 3.25 -3.23 4.45
N ALA A 100 2.20 -3.27 5.29
CA ALA A 100 1.77 -2.26 6.26
C ALA A 100 1.18 -0.97 5.68
N ASP A 101 -0.05 -0.67 6.10
CA ASP A 101 -0.68 0.66 6.14
C ASP A 101 0.00 1.74 5.30
N ALA A 102 -0.44 1.88 4.04
CA ALA A 102 0.03 2.92 3.13
C ALA A 102 -0.16 4.36 3.67
N ASP A 103 -0.96 4.56 4.73
CA ASP A 103 -1.16 5.85 5.40
C ASP A 103 -0.32 6.04 6.68
N ALA A 104 0.31 4.98 7.20
CA ALA A 104 1.08 5.04 8.44
C ALA A 104 2.58 5.27 8.25
N GLY A 105 3.02 5.80 7.10
CA GLY A 105 4.37 6.32 6.90
C GLY A 105 5.49 5.37 7.32
N ASP A 106 5.78 4.38 6.49
CA ASP A 106 6.87 3.40 6.66
C ASP A 106 8.17 3.99 7.25
N GLU A 107 8.86 3.22 8.08
CA GLU A 107 10.19 3.52 8.63
C GLU A 107 11.24 3.77 7.54
N PHE A 108 10.99 3.27 6.33
CA PHE A 108 11.81 3.49 5.14
C PHE A 108 11.29 4.60 4.22
N SER A 109 10.33 5.42 4.68
CA SER A 109 9.87 6.57 3.90
C SER A 109 11.00 7.59 3.65
N LYS A 110 10.94 8.21 2.47
CA LYS A 110 11.88 9.27 2.04
C LYS A 110 11.90 10.47 2.99
N SER A 111 10.79 10.76 3.71
CA SER A 111 10.69 11.91 4.61
C SER A 111 11.16 11.61 6.04
N LYS A 112 12.09 12.42 6.57
CA LYS A 112 12.60 12.30 7.97
C LYS A 112 11.49 12.43 9.02
N LYS A 113 10.47 13.26 8.76
CA LYS A 113 9.34 13.47 9.69
C LYS A 113 8.48 12.20 9.80
N GLN A 114 8.21 11.54 8.67
CA GLN A 114 7.41 10.31 8.63
C GLN A 114 8.14 9.17 9.35
N ARG A 115 9.44 8.99 9.08
CA ARG A 115 10.26 7.98 9.79
C ARG A 115 10.26 8.17 11.32
N LYS A 116 10.43 9.40 11.80
CA LYS A 116 10.38 9.70 13.24
C LYS A 116 9.01 9.38 13.86
N LEU A 117 7.94 9.62 13.12
CA LEU A 117 6.59 9.42 13.59
C LEU A 117 6.21 7.93 13.57
N ALA A 118 6.64 7.16 12.57
CA ALA A 118 6.54 5.69 12.61
C ALA A 118 7.35 5.07 13.76
N ALA A 119 8.62 5.47 13.93
CA ALA A 119 9.43 5.00 15.04
C ALA A 119 8.81 5.33 16.42
N LYS A 120 8.18 6.51 16.56
CA LYS A 120 7.42 6.87 17.77
C LYS A 120 6.18 5.98 17.95
N ARG A 121 5.45 5.68 16.88
CA ARG A 121 4.26 4.81 16.92
C ARG A 121 4.63 3.38 17.30
N GLN A 122 5.67 2.81 16.70
CA GLN A 122 6.14 1.46 17.04
C GLN A 122 6.56 1.38 18.52
N LYS A 123 7.38 2.32 18.99
CA LYS A 123 7.76 2.38 20.41
C LYS A 123 6.56 2.52 21.35
N ALA A 124 5.54 3.28 20.95
CA ALA A 124 4.32 3.41 21.73
C ALA A 124 3.50 2.11 21.75
N LEU A 125 3.43 1.38 20.64
CA LEU A 125 2.78 0.07 20.58
C LEU A 125 3.53 -0.98 21.42
N GLU A 126 4.86 -1.03 21.29
CA GLU A 126 5.71 -1.90 22.11
C GLU A 126 5.56 -1.59 23.61
N ALA A 127 5.59 -0.31 23.99
CA ALA A 127 5.39 0.11 25.38
C ALA A 127 4.00 -0.27 25.91
N LYS A 128 2.96 -0.20 25.08
CA LYS A 128 1.60 -0.66 25.44
C LYS A 128 1.56 -2.17 25.64
N LEU A 129 2.10 -2.95 24.70
CA LEU A 129 2.14 -4.41 24.80
C LEU A 129 2.94 -4.88 26.04
N LEU A 130 4.04 -4.18 26.34
CA LEU A 130 4.82 -4.42 27.56
C LEU A 130 4.05 -4.05 28.83
N ALA A 131 3.32 -2.93 28.83
CA ALA A 131 2.50 -2.50 29.97
C ALA A 131 1.29 -3.44 30.21
N GLU A 132 0.72 -4.00 29.15
CA GLU A 132 -0.33 -5.03 29.20
C GLU A 132 0.21 -6.39 29.65
N GLY A 133 1.53 -6.54 29.81
CA GLY A 133 2.18 -7.78 30.24
C GLY A 133 2.16 -8.90 29.19
N ASN A 134 1.79 -8.59 27.95
CA ASN A 134 1.70 -9.56 26.86
C ASN A 134 3.08 -9.76 26.20
N LEU A 135 3.98 -10.44 26.93
CA LEU A 135 5.34 -10.74 26.46
C LEU A 135 5.35 -11.65 25.22
N GLU A 136 4.35 -12.51 25.07
CA GLU A 136 4.19 -13.43 23.93
C GLU A 136 3.93 -12.68 22.62
N ALA A 137 3.16 -11.59 22.66
CA ALA A 137 2.90 -10.76 21.48
C ALA A 137 4.14 -9.98 20.99
N LEU A 138 5.13 -9.76 21.86
CA LEU A 138 6.38 -9.10 21.50
C LEU A 138 7.42 -10.08 20.92
N ALA A 139 7.23 -11.39 21.13
CA ALA A 139 8.14 -12.40 20.59
C ALA A 139 8.18 -12.35 19.05
N PRO A 140 9.34 -12.56 18.42
CA PRO A 140 9.46 -12.53 16.97
C PRO A 140 8.60 -13.63 16.35
N LYS A 141 7.66 -13.25 15.47
CA LYS A 141 6.79 -14.21 14.77
C LYS A 141 7.62 -15.08 13.83
N ILE A 142 7.83 -16.33 14.23
CA ILE A 142 8.55 -17.32 13.41
C ILE A 142 7.72 -17.58 12.13
N PRO A 143 8.29 -17.39 10.93
CA PRO A 143 7.62 -17.70 9.67
C PRO A 143 7.26 -19.19 9.57
N ILE A 144 6.15 -19.51 8.89
CA ILE A 144 5.61 -20.88 8.81
C ILE A 144 6.62 -21.91 8.29
N GLN A 145 7.52 -21.52 7.39
CA GLN A 145 8.54 -22.43 6.85
C GLN A 145 9.65 -22.82 7.85
N HIS A 146 9.84 -22.06 8.93
CA HIS A 146 10.86 -22.31 9.94
C HIS A 146 10.27 -22.95 11.21
N GLN A 147 8.96 -23.18 11.24
CA GLN A 147 8.29 -23.85 12.35
C GLN A 147 8.45 -25.37 12.23
N SER A 148 8.65 -26.04 13.36
CA SER A 148 8.67 -27.51 13.48
C SER A 148 7.36 -28.08 14.06
N ILE A 149 6.34 -27.23 14.22
CA ILE A 149 5.04 -27.62 14.76
C ILE A 149 4.32 -28.49 13.73
N ASN A 150 3.68 -29.57 14.19
CA ASN A 150 2.94 -30.47 13.34
C ASN A 150 1.78 -29.74 12.63
N ILE A 151 1.66 -30.00 11.34
CA ILE A 151 0.53 -29.53 10.54
C ILE A 151 -0.70 -30.38 10.93
N LEU A 152 -1.89 -29.77 10.94
CA LEU A 152 -3.16 -30.47 11.15
C LEU A 152 -3.27 -31.68 10.20
N GLY A 153 -3.64 -32.85 10.74
CA GLY A 153 -3.66 -34.09 9.97
C GLY A 153 -4.09 -35.36 10.72
N GLU A 154 -4.76 -35.22 11.87
CA GLU A 154 -5.34 -36.35 12.62
C GLU A 154 -6.30 -37.19 11.76
N GLU A 155 -6.20 -38.51 11.90
CA GLU A 155 -7.06 -39.47 11.20
C GLU A 155 -8.50 -39.44 11.77
N ASN A 156 -9.49 -39.66 10.90
CA ASN A 156 -10.91 -39.84 11.27
C ASN A 156 -11.62 -38.64 11.95
N ARG A 157 -11.05 -37.43 11.89
CA ARG A 157 -11.63 -36.20 12.47
C ARG A 157 -12.68 -35.49 11.59
N GLY A 158 -12.92 -35.95 10.37
CA GLY A 158 -13.95 -35.45 9.46
C GLY A 158 -13.42 -34.80 8.17
N VAL A 159 -14.32 -34.46 7.25
CA VAL A 159 -13.98 -33.88 5.93
C VAL A 159 -13.47 -32.45 6.05
N GLU A 160 -14.08 -31.63 6.90
CA GLU A 160 -13.69 -30.22 7.12
C GLU A 160 -12.24 -30.12 7.61
N HIS A 161 -11.89 -30.94 8.60
CA HIS A 161 -10.52 -31.03 9.12
C HIS A 161 -9.50 -31.41 8.03
N ASN A 162 -9.89 -32.29 7.10
CA ASN A 162 -9.03 -32.65 5.96
C ASN A 162 -8.85 -31.50 4.97
N ILE A 163 -9.89 -30.70 4.73
CA ILE A 163 -9.82 -29.51 3.87
C ILE A 163 -8.90 -28.47 4.51
N GLU A 164 -9.04 -28.20 5.81
CA GLU A 164 -8.16 -27.28 6.54
C GLU A 164 -6.71 -27.75 6.52
N ALA A 165 -6.47 -29.03 6.77
CA ALA A 165 -5.15 -29.64 6.66
C ALA A 165 -4.53 -29.44 5.26
N ALA A 166 -5.32 -29.61 4.20
CA ALA A 166 -4.87 -29.35 2.84
C ALA A 166 -4.51 -27.86 2.63
N GLN A 167 -5.33 -26.93 3.13
CA GLN A 167 -5.06 -25.50 3.04
C GLN A 167 -3.75 -25.12 3.76
N LYS A 168 -3.50 -25.61 4.98
CA LYS A 168 -2.25 -25.33 5.73
C LYS A 168 -1.01 -25.85 4.99
N ARG A 169 -1.12 -27.03 4.34
CA ARG A 169 -0.04 -27.57 3.50
C ARG A 169 0.23 -26.68 2.29
N GLU A 170 -0.82 -26.18 1.64
CA GLU A 170 -0.68 -25.24 0.51
C GLU A 170 -0.07 -23.91 0.93
N ASP A 171 -0.41 -23.39 2.11
CA ASP A 171 0.19 -22.18 2.66
C ASP A 171 1.69 -22.35 2.92
N LEU A 172 2.10 -23.49 3.47
CA LEU A 172 3.51 -23.83 3.66
C LEU A 172 4.24 -23.93 2.30
N LYS A 173 3.65 -24.58 1.29
CA LYS A 173 4.24 -24.62 -0.07
C LYS A 173 4.41 -23.23 -0.67
N LYS A 174 3.41 -22.35 -0.52
CA LYS A 174 3.47 -20.95 -1.00
C LYS A 174 4.58 -20.17 -0.28
N ALA A 175 4.72 -20.34 1.03
CA ALA A 175 5.76 -19.71 1.82
C ALA A 175 7.17 -20.16 1.38
N MET A 176 7.38 -21.48 1.24
CA MET A 176 8.63 -22.07 0.71
C MET A 176 8.93 -21.60 -0.72
N ARG A 177 7.91 -21.40 -1.55
CA ARG A 177 8.09 -20.85 -2.91
C ARG A 177 8.53 -19.39 -2.87
N LYS A 178 8.02 -18.58 -1.95
CA LYS A 178 8.42 -17.17 -1.78
C LYS A 178 9.89 -17.08 -1.39
N GLU A 179 10.33 -17.86 -0.41
CA GLU A 179 11.73 -17.91 0.03
C GLU A 179 12.67 -18.38 -1.10
N ARG A 180 12.31 -19.48 -1.79
CA ARG A 180 13.10 -19.95 -2.94
C ARG A 180 13.23 -18.90 -4.04
N ARG A 181 12.16 -18.15 -4.33
CA ARG A 181 12.22 -17.03 -5.31
C ARG A 181 13.16 -15.92 -4.84
N ALA A 182 13.13 -15.56 -3.56
CA ALA A 182 14.05 -14.57 -2.99
C ALA A 182 15.50 -15.03 -3.08
N LYS A 183 15.78 -16.28 -2.67
CA LYS A 183 17.11 -16.90 -2.76
C LYS A 183 17.64 -16.93 -4.19
N ILE A 184 16.82 -17.33 -5.17
CA ILE A 184 17.21 -17.32 -6.58
C ILE A 184 17.57 -15.91 -7.05
N LYS A 185 16.79 -14.90 -6.67
CA LYS A 185 17.06 -13.50 -7.02
C LYS A 185 18.38 -13.02 -6.41
N GLU A 186 18.60 -13.29 -5.13
CA GLU A 186 19.84 -12.96 -4.43
C GLU A 186 21.04 -13.64 -5.08
N THR A 187 20.98 -14.95 -5.32
CA THR A 187 22.07 -15.69 -5.96
C THR A 187 22.34 -15.19 -7.38
N ASN A 188 21.30 -14.86 -8.15
CA ASN A 188 21.48 -14.32 -9.49
C ASN A 188 22.11 -12.94 -9.45
N TYR A 189 21.67 -12.08 -8.52
CA TYR A 189 22.22 -10.74 -8.32
C TYR A 189 23.71 -10.83 -7.97
N LEU A 190 24.06 -11.60 -6.94
CA LEU A 190 25.44 -11.77 -6.48
C LEU A 190 26.34 -12.47 -7.52
N LYS A 191 25.78 -13.33 -8.37
CA LYS A 191 26.53 -13.98 -9.46
C LYS A 191 26.82 -13.04 -10.64
N SER A 192 25.95 -12.06 -10.87
CA SER A 192 26.09 -11.07 -11.94
C SER A 192 26.88 -9.82 -11.54
N MET A 193 27.23 -9.71 -10.26
CA MET A 193 27.95 -8.58 -9.67
C MET A 193 29.46 -8.86 -9.64
#